data_AF-A0A380CFN5-F1
#
_entry.id   AF-A0A380CFN5-F1
#
_cell.length_a   1.000
_cell.length_b   1.000
_cell.length_c   1.000
_cell.angle_alpha   90.00
_cell.angle_beta   90.00
_cell.angle_gamma   90.00
#
_symmetry.space_group_name_H-M   'P 1'
#
loop_
_entity.id
_entity.type
_entity.pdbx_description
1 polymer ?
#
loop_
_entity_poly.entity_id
_entity_poly.type
_entity_poly.pdbx_seq_one_letter_code
_entity_poly.pdbx_strand_id
1 'polypeptide(L)'
;MYKRTVTKAFTLIEMLLVLLIISLLLILIIPNIAKQSKHIQNTGCKAQLKMVDSQIEAYTLKNNQAPATIDDLVREGYIKENQKQCKSGANITITNGEAVAS
;
A
#
# COMPACT_ATOMS: atom_id res chain seq x y z
N MET A 1 -7.60 -66.15 11.35
CA MET A 1 -7.27 -65.13 12.38
C MET A 1 -7.21 -63.76 11.68
N TYR A 2 -8.31 -63.01 11.67
CA TYR A 2 -8.40 -61.72 10.97
C TYR A 2 -8.03 -60.59 11.94
N LYS A 3 -6.85 -59.96 11.72
CA LYS A 3 -6.38 -58.82 12.52
C LYS A 3 -7.18 -57.58 12.06
N ARG A 4 -8.11 -57.08 12.89
CA ARG A 4 -8.73 -55.77 12.67
C ARG A 4 -7.74 -54.68 13.04
N THR A 5 -7.21 -53.97 12.05
CA THR A 5 -6.50 -52.70 12.25
C THR A 5 -7.51 -51.59 12.52
N VAL A 6 -7.48 -51.02 13.72
CA VAL A 6 -8.29 -49.85 14.07
C VAL A 6 -7.65 -48.61 13.44
N THR A 7 -8.28 -48.11 12.37
CA THR A 7 -7.95 -46.80 11.80
C THR A 7 -8.55 -45.70 12.69
N LYS A 8 -7.70 -44.86 13.29
CA LYS A 8 -8.15 -43.65 13.98
C LYS A 8 -8.70 -42.68 12.93
N ALA A 9 -10.00 -42.45 12.95
CA ALA A 9 -10.64 -41.44 12.10
C ALA A 9 -10.75 -40.12 12.87
N PHE A 10 -10.46 -39.02 12.18
CA PHE A 10 -10.64 -37.66 12.69
C PHE A 10 -12.12 -37.40 12.98
N THR A 11 -12.46 -36.86 14.14
CA THR A 11 -13.87 -36.66 14.53
C THR A 11 -14.42 -35.33 14.02
N LEU A 12 -15.74 -35.24 13.84
CA LEU A 12 -16.39 -33.97 13.51
C LEU A 12 -16.17 -32.91 14.59
N ILE A 13 -16.15 -33.32 15.87
CA ILE A 13 -15.88 -32.43 17.00
C ILE A 13 -14.47 -31.82 16.91
N GLU A 14 -13.49 -32.61 16.49
CA GLU A 14 -12.11 -32.16 16.32
C GLU A 14 -12.00 -31.10 15.20
N MET A 15 -12.74 -31.27 14.10
CA MET A 15 -12.81 -30.24 13.05
C MET A 15 -13.52 -28.96 13.53
N LEU A 16 -14.57 -29.08 14.35
CA LEU A 16 -15.28 -27.93 14.92
C LEU A 16 -14.38 -27.10 15.85
N LEU A 17 -13.62 -27.75 16.73
CA LEU A 17 -12.68 -27.07 17.63
C LEU A 17 -11.55 -26.38 16.84
N VAL A 18 -11.04 -27.01 15.78
CA VAL A 18 -10.01 -26.42 14.91
C VAL A 18 -10.53 -25.15 14.23
N LEU A 19 -11.72 -25.21 13.62
CA LEU A 19 -12.32 -24.04 12.96
C LEU A 19 -12.60 -22.90 13.97
N LEU A 20 -13.02 -23.24 15.19
CA LEU A 20 -13.21 -22.26 16.26
C LEU A 20 -11.90 -21.54 16.61
N ILE A 21 -10.80 -22.28 16.80
CA ILE A 21 -9.50 -21.69 17.12
C ILE A 21 -8.98 -20.84 15.96
N ILE A 22 -9.07 -21.32 14.70
CA ILE A 22 -8.65 -20.55 13.51
C ILE A 22 -9.43 -19.25 13.41
N SER A 23 -10.73 -19.28 13.68
CA SER A 23 -11.58 -18.08 13.65
C SER A 23 -11.11 -17.01 14.64
N LEU A 24 -10.76 -17.41 15.87
CA LEU A 24 -10.22 -16.50 16.89
C LEU A 24 -8.86 -15.91 16.47
N LEU A 25 -7.99 -16.72 15.87
CA LEU A 25 -6.69 -16.25 15.36
C LEU A 25 -6.86 -15.25 14.21
N LEU A 26 -7.78 -15.51 13.27
CA LEU A 26 -8.04 -14.61 12.14
C LEU A 26 -8.51 -13.22 12.61
N ILE A 27 -9.36 -13.15 13.63
CA ILE A 27 -9.84 -11.88 14.20
C ILE A 27 -8.68 -11.02 14.72
N LEU A 28 -7.63 -11.63 15.29
CA LEU A 28 -6.45 -10.91 15.77
C LEU A 28 -5.49 -10.51 14.64
N ILE A 29 -5.35 -11.36 13.62
CA ILE A 29 -4.39 -11.16 12.52
C ILE A 29 -4.86 -10.09 11.52
N ILE A 30 -6.13 -10.13 11.12
CA ILE A 30 -6.71 -9.20 10.13
C ILE A 30 -6.48 -7.70 10.48
N PRO A 31 -6.79 -7.21 11.69
CA PRO A 31 -6.59 -5.80 12.04
C PRO A 31 -5.11 -5.40 12.01
N ASN A 32 -4.21 -6.32 12.38
CA ASN A 32 -2.77 -6.07 12.35
C ASN A 32 -2.26 -5.92 10.91
N ILE A 33 -2.68 -6.80 9.99
CA ILE A 33 -2.35 -6.72 8.56
C ILE A 33 -2.90 -5.42 7.96
N ALA A 34 -4.16 -5.08 8.24
CA ALA A 34 -4.77 -3.86 7.74
C ALA A 34 -4.02 -2.60 8.21
N LYS A 35 -3.57 -2.56 9.47
CA LYS A 35 -2.77 -1.46 10.02
C LYS A 35 -1.41 -1.36 9.34
N GLN A 36 -0.71 -2.49 9.15
CA GLN A 36 0.58 -2.50 8.44
C GLN A 36 0.44 -2.06 6.99
N SER A 37 -0.60 -2.52 6.28
CA SER A 37 -0.88 -2.10 4.91
C SER A 37 -1.06 -0.58 4.80
N LYS A 38 -1.87 0.03 5.70
CA LYS A 38 -2.03 1.49 5.76
C LYS A 38 -0.71 2.22 6.03
N HIS A 39 0.10 1.70 6.95
CA HIS A 39 1.42 2.29 7.25
C HIS A 39 2.36 2.24 6.04
N ILE A 40 2.40 1.11 5.33
CA ILE A 40 3.21 0.94 4.11
C ILE A 40 2.74 1.91 3.02
N GLN A 41 1.43 2.06 2.83
CA GLN A 41 0.88 3.01 1.85
C GLN A 41 1.27 4.46 2.19
N ASN A 42 1.20 4.86 3.46
CA ASN A 42 1.61 6.21 3.88
C ASN A 42 3.10 6.45 3.72
N THR A 43 3.95 5.49 4.10
CA THR A 43 5.39 5.59 3.94
C THR A 43 5.79 5.60 2.46
N GLY A 44 5.12 4.79 1.64
CA GLY A 44 5.29 4.80 0.18
C GLY A 44 4.89 6.14 -0.43
N CYS A 45 3.78 6.73 0.02
CA CYS A 45 3.35 8.06 -0.41
C CYS A 45 4.39 9.14 -0.07
N LYS A 46 4.95 9.12 1.14
CA LYS A 46 6.04 10.04 1.52
C LYS A 46 7.28 9.91 0.64
N ALA A 47 7.65 8.68 0.25
CA ALA A 47 8.77 8.46 -0.66
C ALA A 47 8.45 8.96 -2.08
N GLN A 48 7.21 8.77 -2.53
CA GLN A 48 6.74 9.28 -3.81
C GLN A 48 6.73 10.82 -3.84
N LEU A 49 6.29 11.49 -2.77
CA LEU A 49 6.37 12.95 -2.66
C LEU A 49 7.81 13.44 -2.84
N LYS A 50 8.77 12.85 -2.12
CA LYS A 50 10.20 13.19 -2.29
C LYS A 50 10.72 12.98 -3.70
N MET A 51 10.29 11.91 -4.37
CA MET A 51 10.65 11.66 -5.76
C MET A 51 10.07 12.76 -6.67
N VAL A 52 8.82 13.17 -6.45
CA VAL A 52 8.20 14.28 -7.18
C VAL A 52 8.90 15.60 -6.87
N ASP A 53 9.30 15.88 -5.63
CA ASP A 53 10.08 17.07 -5.27
C ASP A 53 11.39 17.14 -6.06
N SER A 54 12.12 16.04 -6.20
CA SER A 54 13.31 15.99 -7.05
C SER A 54 13.00 16.28 -8.53
N GLN A 55 11.80 15.92 -9.00
CA GLN A 55 11.36 16.27 -10.36
C GLN A 55 10.96 17.74 -10.50
N ILE A 56 10.37 18.33 -9.45
CA ILE A 56 10.10 19.77 -9.37
C ILE A 56 11.41 20.56 -9.46
N GLU A 57 12.42 20.14 -8.71
CA GLU A 57 13.76 20.74 -8.76
C GLU A 57 14.36 20.62 -10.17
N ALA A 58 14.31 19.44 -10.78
CA ALA A 58 14.81 19.23 -12.15
C ALA A 58 14.09 20.12 -13.19
N TYR A 59 12.77 20.25 -13.09
CA TYR A 59 11.98 21.17 -13.91
C TYR A 59 12.44 22.62 -13.71
N THR A 60 12.59 23.02 -12.44
CA THR A 60 12.98 24.39 -12.09
C THR A 60 14.37 24.73 -12.62
N LEU A 61 15.32 23.79 -12.58
CA LEU A 61 16.66 23.97 -13.14
C LEU A 61 16.66 24.16 -14.67
N LYS A 62 15.78 23.47 -15.38
CA LYS A 62 15.69 23.56 -16.85
C LYS A 62 14.92 24.81 -17.30
N ASN A 63 13.83 25.13 -16.62
CA ASN A 63 12.87 26.16 -17.06
C ASN A 63 13.08 27.51 -16.32
N ASN A 64 13.99 27.59 -15.35
CA ASN A 64 14.22 28.73 -14.45
C ASN A 64 12.94 29.20 -13.71
N GLN A 65 11.94 28.32 -13.60
CA GLN A 65 10.65 28.60 -12.99
C GLN A 65 10.11 27.30 -12.40
N ALA A 66 9.53 27.37 -11.20
CA ALA A 66 8.84 26.23 -10.61
C ALA A 66 7.56 25.87 -11.41
N PRO A 67 7.21 24.58 -11.51
CA PRO A 67 5.96 24.16 -12.11
C PRO A 67 4.77 24.72 -11.33
N ALA A 68 3.74 25.21 -12.03
CA ALA A 68 2.53 25.73 -11.40
C ALA A 68 1.60 24.59 -10.97
N THR A 69 1.62 23.49 -11.73
CA THR A 69 0.75 22.33 -11.52
C THR A 69 1.51 21.02 -11.66
N ILE A 70 0.98 19.95 -11.06
CA ILE A 70 1.49 18.59 -11.24
C ILE A 70 1.44 18.15 -12.72
N ASP A 71 0.50 18.70 -13.51
CA ASP A 71 0.34 18.39 -14.93
C ASP A 71 1.47 18.97 -15.79
N ASP A 72 2.11 20.06 -15.37
CA ASP A 72 3.29 20.59 -16.05
C ASP A 72 4.43 19.56 -16.06
N LEU A 73 4.61 18.86 -14.93
CA LEU A 73 5.61 17.80 -14.80
C LEU A 73 5.25 16.56 -15.65
N VAL A 74 3.97 16.26 -15.83
CA VAL A 74 3.56 15.14 -16.68
C VAL A 74 3.73 15.47 -18.15
N ARG A 75 3.31 16.67 -18.57
CA ARG A 75 3.40 17.13 -19.95
C ARG A 75 4.84 17.20 -20.44
N GLU A 76 5.77 17.62 -19.58
CA GLU A 76 7.21 17.62 -19.89
C GLU A 76 7.91 16.28 -19.63
N GLY A 77 7.19 15.27 -19.15
CA GLY A 77 7.69 13.90 -19.01
C GLY A 77 8.58 13.65 -17.78
N TYR A 78 8.58 14.54 -16.80
CA TYR A 78 9.28 14.36 -15.53
C TYR A 78 8.62 13.30 -14.65
N ILE A 79 7.30 13.17 -14.73
CA ILE A 79 6.51 12.10 -14.09
C ILE A 79 5.47 11.53 -15.05
N LYS A 80 4.96 10.35 -14.73
CA LYS A 80 3.88 9.67 -15.46
C LYS A 80 2.52 10.04 -14.88
N GLU A 81 1.46 9.90 -15.69
CA GLU A 81 0.07 10.11 -15.28
C GLU A 81 -0.32 9.36 -13.99
N ASN A 82 0.12 8.11 -13.85
CA ASN A 82 -0.17 7.28 -12.68
C ASN A 82 0.62 7.70 -11.41
N GLN A 83 1.58 8.62 -11.53
CA GLN A 83 2.36 9.14 -10.40
C GLN A 83 1.74 10.41 -9.80
N LYS A 84 0.64 10.92 -10.36
CA LYS A 84 -0.17 12.01 -9.76
C LYS A 84 -0.93 11.58 -8.52
N GLN A 85 -0.96 10.29 -8.22
CA GLN A 85 -1.68 9.73 -7.08
C GLN A 85 -0.78 8.81 -6.27
N CYS A 86 -0.91 8.89 -4.96
CA CYS A 86 -0.35 7.90 -4.07
C CYS A 86 -1.14 6.60 -4.13
N LYS A 87 -0.49 5.47 -3.81
CA LYS A 87 -1.18 4.16 -3.69
C LYS A 87 -2.27 4.13 -2.61
N SER A 88 -2.26 5.09 -1.69
CA SER A 88 -3.33 5.31 -0.70
C SER A 88 -4.60 5.94 -1.30
N GLY A 89 -4.54 6.44 -2.54
CA GLY A 89 -5.62 7.17 -3.21
C GLY A 89 -5.56 8.69 -3.06
N ALA A 90 -4.58 9.23 -2.31
CA ALA A 90 -4.37 10.68 -2.18
C ALA A 90 -3.81 11.27 -3.48
N ASN A 91 -4.31 12.44 -3.89
CA ASN A 91 -3.81 13.15 -5.06
C ASN A 91 -2.58 13.96 -4.69
N ILE A 92 -1.57 14.01 -5.56
CA ILE A 92 -0.38 14.84 -5.36
C ILE A 92 -0.60 16.16 -6.09
N THR A 93 -0.54 17.24 -5.32
CA THR A 93 -0.63 18.62 -5.81
C THR A 93 0.67 19.35 -5.49
N ILE A 94 0.91 20.49 -6.16
CA ILE A 94 2.07 21.34 -5.89
C ILE A 94 1.59 22.55 -5.11
N THR A 95 2.13 22.75 -3.92
CA THR A 95 1.83 23.91 -3.06
C THR A 95 3.13 24.57 -2.64
N ASN A 96 3.29 25.86 -2.93
CA ASN A 96 4.52 26.62 -2.65
C ASN A 96 5.81 26.00 -3.22
N GLY A 97 5.71 25.26 -4.33
CA GLY A 97 6.85 24.60 -4.96
C GLY A 97 7.23 23.25 -4.34
N GLU A 98 6.41 22.70 -3.44
CA GLU A 98 6.61 21.36 -2.87
C GLU A 98 5.44 20.43 -3.24
N ALA A 99 5.72 19.15 -3.38
CA ALA A 99 4.71 18.12 -3.60
C ALA A 99 3.97 17.80 -2.29
N VAL A 100 2.64 17.94 -2.31
CA VAL A 100 1.78 17.68 -1.15
C VAL A 100 0.70 16.67 -1.53
N ALA A 101 0.49 15.67 -0.67
CA ALA A 101 -0.63 14.74 -0.81
C ALA A 101 -1.90 15.35 -0.20
N SER A 102 -2.97 15.43 -0.99
CA SER A 102 -4.31 15.90 -0.62
C SER A 102 -5.34 14.78 -0.63
#